data_AF-A0A914Y823-F1
#
_entry.id   AF-A0A914Y823-F1
#
_cell.length_a   1.000
_cell.length_b   1.000
_cell.length_c   1.000
_cell.angle_alpha   90.00
_cell.angle_beta   90.00
_cell.angle_gamma   90.00
#
_symmetry.space_group_name_H-M   'P 1'
#
loop_
_entity.id
_entity.type
_entity.pdbx_description
1 polymer ?
#
loop_
_entity_poly.entity_id
_entity_poly.type
_entity_poly.pdbx_seq_one_letter_code
_entity_poly.pdbx_strand_id
1 'polypeptide(L)'
;MMTASVSLIHDHGYYMVVDTPSATDLPAKEQMLRGFNAANLFPGQVQMVLTTHGHPDHTGQANFFPNSRHFFASYEYTGNNYIKTELYTVGICFCVIFMS
;
A
#
# COMPACT_ATOMS: atom_id res chain seq x y z
N MET A 1 -3.96 -7.74 19.65
CA MET A 1 -4.36 -7.00 18.44
C MET A 1 -3.10 -6.68 17.69
N MET A 2 -3.01 -7.05 16.41
CA MET A 2 -1.95 -6.54 15.53
C MET A 2 -2.48 -5.26 14.89
N THR A 3 -1.67 -4.22 14.83
CA THR A 3 -2.05 -2.89 14.36
C THR A 3 -1.01 -2.45 13.36
N ALA A 4 -1.40 -2.31 12.10
CA ALA A 4 -0.55 -1.72 11.08
C ALA A 4 -0.75 -0.20 11.03
N SER A 5 0.32 0.52 10.71
CA SER A 5 0.26 1.94 10.35
C SER A 5 0.10 2.06 8.84
N VAL A 6 -0.81 2.92 8.40
CA VAL A 6 -0.99 3.28 6.98
C VAL A 6 -0.34 4.63 6.73
N SER A 7 0.47 4.74 5.69
CA SER A 7 1.08 6.02 5.27
C SER A 7 0.62 6.41 3.88
N LEU A 8 0.28 7.68 3.68
CA LEU A 8 0.08 8.29 2.37
C LEU A 8 1.30 9.18 2.07
N ILE A 9 1.96 8.92 0.95
CA ILE A 9 3.08 9.69 0.43
C ILE A 9 2.59 10.42 -0.81
N HIS A 10 2.88 11.71 -0.91
CA HIS A 10 2.69 12.50 -2.11
C HIS A 10 4.04 13.05 -2.56
N ASP A 11 4.51 12.60 -3.72
CA ASP A 11 5.80 12.99 -4.27
C ASP A 11 5.69 13.23 -5.78
N HIS A 12 6.15 14.39 -6.26
CA HIS A 12 6.14 14.76 -7.68
C HIS A 12 4.82 14.49 -8.45
N GLY A 13 3.67 14.66 -7.78
CA GLY A 13 2.34 14.42 -8.37
C GLY A 13 1.88 12.96 -8.33
N TYR A 14 2.64 12.06 -7.71
CA TYR A 14 2.28 10.68 -7.45
C TYR A 14 1.81 10.51 -6.01
N TYR A 15 0.72 9.77 -5.85
CA TYR A 15 0.23 9.29 -4.57
C TYR A 15 0.59 7.82 -4.39
N MET A 16 1.22 7.53 -3.26
CA MET A 16 1.61 6.19 -2.86
C MET A 16 1.04 5.89 -1.48
N VAL A 17 0.53 4.68 -1.30
CA VAL A 17 0.09 4.19 0.00
C VAL A 17 1.04 3.11 0.46
N VAL A 18 1.42 3.14 1.73
CA VAL A 18 2.17 2.06 2.36
C VAL A 18 1.29 1.39 3.39
N ASP A 19 1.09 0.09 3.18
CA ASP A 19 0.18 -0.81 3.87
C ASP A 19 -1.30 -0.37 3.85
N THR A 20 -2.17 -1.33 4.15
CA THR A 20 -3.61 -1.14 4.30
C THR A 20 -4.08 -1.91 5.52
N PRO A 21 -5.07 -1.42 6.28
CA PRO A 21 -5.47 -2.07 7.52
C PRO A 21 -6.14 -3.41 7.22
N SER A 22 -6.38 -4.21 8.26
CA SER A 22 -7.12 -5.47 8.13
C SER A 22 -8.50 -5.26 7.51
N ALA A 23 -8.97 -6.27 6.76
CA ALA A 23 -10.34 -6.36 6.27
C ALA A 23 -11.37 -6.29 7.41
N THR A 24 -10.97 -6.79 8.60
CA THR A 24 -11.82 -6.88 9.79
C THR A 24 -11.66 -5.70 10.74
N ASP A 25 -10.67 -4.83 10.54
CA ASP A 25 -10.44 -3.63 11.37
C ASP A 25 -11.18 -2.43 10.79
N LEU A 26 -12.49 -2.37 11.05
CA LEU A 26 -13.35 -1.29 10.58
C LEU A 26 -12.91 0.09 11.10
N PRO A 27 -12.54 0.28 12.38
CA PRO A 27 -12.05 1.57 12.86
C PRO A 27 -10.82 2.08 12.08
N ALA A 28 -9.81 1.23 11.85
CA ALA A 28 -8.62 1.61 11.10
C ALA A 28 -8.94 1.89 9.62
N LYS A 29 -9.83 1.10 9.01
CA LYS A 29 -10.34 1.35 7.65
C LYS A 29 -11.00 2.73 7.55
N GLU A 30 -11.89 3.07 8.46
CA GLU A 30 -12.55 4.39 8.45
C GLU A 30 -11.58 5.53 8.72
N GLN A 31 -10.55 5.32 9.58
CA GLN A 31 -9.50 6.30 9.79
C GLN A 31 -8.68 6.55 8.51
N MET A 32 -8.31 5.50 7.78
CA MET A 32 -7.65 5.62 6.49
C MET A 32 -8.49 6.42 5.49
N LEU A 33 -9.78 6.07 5.33
CA LEU A 33 -10.67 6.77 4.40
C LEU A 33 -10.90 8.24 4.79
N ARG A 34 -10.95 8.56 6.10
CA ARG A 34 -10.97 9.94 6.58
C ARG A 34 -9.70 10.70 6.20
N GLY A 35 -8.53 10.07 6.27
CA GLY A 35 -7.26 10.66 5.82
C GLY A 35 -7.28 11.00 4.33
N PHE A 36 -7.79 10.08 3.50
CA PHE A 36 -8.00 10.32 2.08
C PHE A 36 -8.94 11.50 1.82
N ASN A 37 -10.09 11.53 2.49
CA ASN A 37 -11.05 12.61 2.34
C ASN A 37 -10.48 13.97 2.80
N ALA A 38 -9.69 14.00 3.88
CA ALA A 38 -9.02 15.20 4.36
C ALA A 38 -7.97 15.73 3.34
N ALA A 39 -7.39 14.84 2.54
CA ALA A 39 -6.49 15.20 1.44
C ALA A 39 -7.23 15.52 0.12
N ASN A 40 -8.57 15.49 0.10
CA ASN A 40 -9.41 15.58 -1.11
C ASN A 40 -9.03 14.52 -2.16
N LEU A 41 -8.74 13.30 -1.72
CA LEU A 41 -8.35 12.17 -2.55
C LEU A 41 -9.35 11.02 -2.45
N PHE A 42 -9.48 10.30 -3.55
CA PHE A 42 -10.17 9.01 -3.60
C PHE A 42 -9.13 7.89 -3.81
N PRO A 43 -9.31 6.70 -3.21
CA PRO A 43 -8.38 5.58 -3.39
C PRO A 43 -8.04 5.23 -4.86
N GLY A 44 -8.99 5.43 -5.79
CA GLY A 44 -8.76 5.23 -7.22
C GLY A 44 -7.76 6.21 -7.87
N GLN A 45 -7.32 7.25 -7.17
CA GLN A 45 -6.30 8.21 -7.61
C GLN A 45 -4.90 7.86 -7.11
N VAL A 46 -4.72 6.76 -6.37
CA VAL A 46 -3.41 6.28 -5.93
C VAL A 46 -2.73 5.55 -7.09
N GLN A 47 -1.46 5.85 -7.34
CA GLN A 47 -0.70 5.18 -8.40
C GLN A 47 -0.01 3.90 -7.90
N MET A 48 0.38 3.87 -6.62
CA MET A 48 1.15 2.75 -6.07
C MET A 48 0.68 2.39 -4.66
N VAL A 49 0.55 1.08 -4.40
CA VAL A 49 0.37 0.53 -3.05
C VAL A 49 1.57 -0.34 -2.74
N LEU A 50 2.23 -0.06 -1.63
CA LEU A 50 3.40 -0.80 -1.15
C LEU A 50 2.98 -1.57 0.09
N THR A 51 2.99 -2.89 0.00
CA THR A 51 2.74 -3.78 1.13
C THR A 51 4.08 -4.23 1.71
N THR A 52 4.28 -3.97 3.00
CA THR A 52 5.51 -4.32 3.71
C THR A 52 5.67 -5.83 3.88
N HIS A 53 4.58 -6.54 4.22
CA HIS A 53 4.54 -8.00 4.31
C HIS A 53 3.10 -8.56 4.28
N GLY A 54 2.97 -9.88 4.19
CA GLY A 54 1.70 -10.56 3.86
C GLY A 54 0.72 -10.82 4.99
N HIS A 55 0.87 -10.17 6.15
CA HIS A 55 -0.13 -10.35 7.18
C HIS A 55 -1.42 -9.61 6.84
N PRO A 56 -2.59 -10.16 7.20
CA PRO A 56 -3.89 -9.56 6.86
C PRO A 56 -4.05 -8.11 7.33
N ASP A 57 -3.38 -7.70 8.40
CA ASP A 57 -3.39 -6.33 8.91
C ASP A 57 -2.59 -5.33 8.07
N HIS A 58 -1.87 -5.78 7.04
CA HIS A 58 -1.14 -4.95 6.07
C HIS A 58 -1.73 -4.99 4.65
N THR A 59 -2.50 -6.04 4.32
CA THR A 59 -3.06 -6.27 2.97
C THR A 59 -4.57 -6.10 2.88
N GLY A 60 -5.25 -5.92 4.02
CA GLY A 60 -6.67 -6.19 4.15
C GLY A 60 -7.62 -5.27 3.40
N GLN A 61 -7.16 -4.09 2.95
CA GLN A 61 -7.97 -3.16 2.15
C GLN A 61 -7.30 -2.80 0.80
N ALA A 62 -6.35 -3.61 0.33
CA ALA A 62 -5.66 -3.36 -0.94
C ALA A 62 -6.64 -3.26 -2.13
N ASN A 63 -7.81 -3.91 -2.04
CA ASN A 63 -8.88 -3.85 -3.03
C ASN A 63 -9.51 -2.46 -3.23
N PHE A 64 -9.28 -1.49 -2.34
CA PHE A 64 -9.74 -0.10 -2.53
C PHE A 64 -8.92 0.67 -3.56
N PHE A 65 -7.81 0.11 -4.03
CA PHE A 65 -6.86 0.78 -4.92
C PHE A 65 -6.84 0.11 -6.31
N PRO A 66 -7.94 0.20 -7.08
CA PRO A 66 -8.13 -0.59 -8.31
C PRO A 66 -7.24 -0.15 -9.47
N ASN A 67 -6.77 1.10 -9.45
CA ASN A 67 -5.93 1.67 -10.51
C ASN A 67 -4.44 1.69 -10.16
N SER A 68 -4.07 1.17 -8.97
CA SER A 68 -2.70 1.22 -8.49
C SER A 68 -1.91 -0.02 -8.93
N ARG A 69 -0.60 0.16 -9.09
CA ARG A 69 0.36 -0.96 -9.11
C ARG A 69 0.63 -1.39 -7.68
N HIS A 70 0.58 -2.69 -7.43
CA HIS A 70 0.77 -3.23 -6.09
C HIS A 70 2.16 -3.85 -5.98
N PHE A 71 2.98 -3.27 -5.13
CA PHE A 71 4.31 -3.77 -4.79
C PHE A 71 4.22 -4.54 -3.49
N PHE A 72 4.77 -5.74 -3.49
CA PHE A 72 4.85 -6.58 -2.33
C PHE A 72 6.24 -7.19 -2.28
N ALA A 73 7.07 -6.71 -1.35
CA ALA A 73 8.44 -7.19 -1.20
C ALA A 73 9.20 -7.28 -2.55
N SER A 74 9.72 -8.46 -2.86
CA SER A 74 10.48 -8.75 -4.08
C SER A 74 9.63 -9.04 -5.32
N TYR A 75 8.34 -8.74 -5.31
CA TYR A 75 7.46 -8.97 -6.44
C TYR A 75 6.44 -7.84 -6.62
N GLU A 76 6.09 -7.61 -7.88
CA GLU A 76 5.05 -6.70 -8.31
C GLU A 76 3.89 -7.53 -8.86
N TYR A 77 2.66 -7.11 -8.56
CA TYR A 77 1.48 -7.64 -9.24
C TYR A 77 0.57 -6.52 -9.74
N THR A 78 0.00 -6.72 -10.93
CA THR A 78 -1.02 -5.84 -11.51
C THR A 78 -2.03 -6.68 -12.29
N GLY A 79 -3.28 -6.72 -11.82
CA GLY A 79 -4.29 -7.65 -12.34
C GLY A 79 -3.85 -9.11 -12.20
N ASN A 80 -3.73 -9.82 -13.32
CA ASN A 80 -3.25 -11.21 -13.36
C ASN A 80 -1.75 -11.34 -13.66
N ASN A 81 -1.03 -10.22 -13.78
CA ASN A 81 0.40 -10.24 -14.07
C ASN A 81 1.19 -10.23 -12.76
N TYR A 82 2.15 -11.15 -12.65
CA TYR A 82 3.08 -11.28 -11.53
C TYR A 82 4.52 -11.19 -12.06
N ILE A 83 5.32 -10.28 -11.50
CA ILE A 83 6.70 -10.03 -11.92
C ILE A 83 7.60 -10.07 -10.68
N LYS A 84 8.70 -10.83 -10.76
CA LYS A 84 9.76 -10.77 -9.75
C LYS A 84 10.59 -9.52 -10.01
N THR A 85 10.79 -8.68 -8.99
CA THR A 85 11.63 -7.49 -9.11
C THR A 85 13.10 -7.88 -8.97
N GLU A 86 14.02 -6.98 -9.35
CA GLU A 86 15.45 -7.13 -9.09
C GLU A 86 15.80 -7.24 -7.59
N LEU A 87 14.84 -7.00 -6.69
CA LEU A 87 15.00 -7.25 -5.25
C LEU A 87 14.89 -8.74 -4.89
N TYR A 88 14.30 -9.56 -5.77
CA TYR A 88 14.16 -11.01 -5.58
C TYR A 88 15.52 -11.71 -5.58
N THR A 89 16.43 -11.28 -6.44
CA THR A 89 17.77 -11.87 -6.60
C THR A 89 18.70 -11.57 -5.42
N VAL A 90 18.48 -10.48 -4.70
CA VAL A 90 19.29 -10.09 -3.54
C VAL A 90 18.68 -10.52 -2.19
N GLY A 91 17.47 -11.09 -2.18
CA GLY A 91 16.79 -11.54 -0.96
C GLY A 91 16.41 -10.42 0.01
N ILE A 92 16.35 -9.17 -0.48
CA ILE A 92 16.07 -7.99 0.33
C ILE A 92 14.60 -7.60 0.14
N CYS A 93 13.84 -7.55 1.23
CA CYS A 93 12.56 -6.85 1.28
C CYS A 93 12.84 -5.40 1.68
N PHE A 94 13.08 -4.51 0.71
CA PHE A 94 13.34 -3.09 0.96
C PHE A 94 12.17 -2.24 0.45
N CYS A 95 11.42 -1.67 1.39
CA CYS A 95 10.58 -0.50 1.13
C CYS A 95 11.21 0.66 1.92
N VAL A 96 12.26 1.30 1.38
CA VAL A 96 12.78 2.53 1.99
C VAL A 96 11.93 3.68 1.53
N ILE A 97 11.12 4.18 2.44
CA ILE A 97 10.54 5.50 2.32
C ILE A 97 11.60 6.45 2.87
N PHE A 98 12.38 7.11 2.01
CA PHE A 98 13.14 8.28 2.45
C PHE A 98 12.11 9.40 2.67
N MET A 99 11.89 9.78 3.92
CA MET A 99 11.27 11.06 4.27
C MET A 99 12.42 12.03 4.55
N SER A 100 12.62 13.00 3.67
CA SER A 100 13.45 14.19 3.92
C SER A 100 12.60 15.33 4.47
#